data_AF-A0A6J4J315-F1
#
_entry.id   AF-A0A6J4J315-F1
#
_cell.length_a   1.000
_cell.length_b   1.000
_cell.length_c   1.000
_cell.angle_alpha   90.00
_cell.angle_beta   90.00
_cell.angle_gamma   90.00
#
_symmetry.space_group_name_H-M   'P 1'
#
loop_
_entity.id
_entity.type
_entity.pdbx_description
1 polymer ?
#
loop_
_entity_poly.entity_id
_entity_poly.type
_entity_poly.pdbx_seq_one_letter_code
_entity_poly.pdbx_strand_id
1 'polypeptide(L)'
;CFRNGTDSDPDILYNSFYSPTAAANTTDIDNQRIRDLLDLGRRSGQQSERQRAYQGVAEILAEEGAYIFHGGLVTAVGAKTEVKGIADWEIPGGKKGEGFPGYMVHFVEVWLDR
;
A
#
# COMPACT_ATOMS: atom_id res chain seq x y z
N CYS A 1 -2.55 -8.22 -10.74
CA CYS A 1 -1.75 -7.49 -9.74
C CYS A 1 -2.30 -6.06 -9.67
N PHE A 2 -2.41 -5.44 -8.49
CA PHE A 2 -2.80 -4.03 -8.39
C PHE A 2 -1.58 -3.14 -8.65
N ARG A 3 -1.77 -2.02 -9.36
CA ARG A 3 -0.68 -1.11 -9.74
C ARG A 3 -0.23 -0.20 -8.60
N ASN A 4 -1.14 0.10 -7.67
CA ASN A 4 -0.92 0.95 -6.51
C ASN A 4 -1.56 0.32 -5.26
N GLY A 5 -0.93 0.49 -4.10
CA GLY A 5 -1.42 -0.01 -2.81
C GLY A 5 -0.26 -0.29 -1.85
N THR A 6 -0.54 -0.16 -0.55
CA THR A 6 0.36 -0.65 0.51
C THR A 6 -0.02 -2.09 0.82
N ASP A 7 0.94 -2.94 1.20
CA ASP A 7 0.70 -4.34 1.59
C ASP A 7 -0.12 -5.16 0.57
N SER A 8 0.03 -4.84 -0.72
CA SER A 8 -0.72 -5.45 -1.83
C SER A 8 -2.23 -5.21 -1.85
N ASP A 9 -2.75 -4.26 -1.05
CA ASP A 9 -4.15 -3.87 -1.05
C ASP A 9 -4.37 -2.41 -1.53
N PRO A 10 -5.05 -2.19 -2.67
CA PRO A 10 -5.35 -0.85 -3.17
C PRO A 10 -6.34 -0.06 -2.29
N ASP A 11 -7.17 -0.71 -1.46
CA ASP A 11 -8.14 -0.02 -0.60
C ASP A 11 -7.43 0.88 0.42
N ILE A 12 -6.27 0.45 0.92
CA ILE A 12 -5.48 1.23 1.89
C ILE A 12 -5.14 2.60 1.32
N LEU A 13 -4.79 2.67 0.04
CA LEU A 13 -4.52 3.92 -0.66
C LEU A 13 -5.82 4.68 -0.95
N TYR A 14 -6.74 4.03 -1.65
CA TYR A 14 -7.90 4.71 -2.24
C TYR A 14 -9.00 5.06 -1.23
N ASN A 15 -9.01 4.45 -0.04
CA ASN A 15 -9.94 4.81 1.03
C ASN A 15 -9.84 6.30 1.42
N SER A 16 -8.69 6.91 1.21
CA SER A 16 -8.50 8.36 1.38
C SER A 16 -9.54 9.16 0.60
N PHE A 17 -9.97 8.69 -0.56
CA PHE A 17 -10.92 9.38 -1.45
C PHE A 17 -12.39 9.03 -1.18
N TYR A 18 -12.68 8.23 -0.16
CA TYR A 18 -14.05 7.87 0.19
C TYR A 18 -14.83 9.06 0.78
N SER A 19 -14.15 9.96 1.49
CA SER A 19 -14.74 11.17 2.06
C SER A 19 -13.95 12.40 1.64
N PRO A 20 -14.61 13.51 1.27
CA PRO A 20 -13.93 14.78 1.03
C PRO A 20 -13.23 15.32 2.29
N THR A 21 -13.72 14.94 3.47
CA THR A 21 -13.14 15.38 4.77
C THR A 21 -12.11 14.41 5.35
N ALA A 22 -11.75 13.35 4.60
CA ALA A 22 -10.71 12.43 5.06
C ALA A 22 -9.37 13.17 5.13
N ALA A 23 -8.63 12.99 6.24
CA ALA A 23 -7.36 13.70 6.46
C ALA A 23 -6.32 13.46 5.35
N ALA A 24 -6.38 12.30 4.69
CA ALA A 24 -5.49 11.94 3.59
C ALA A 24 -5.98 12.44 2.21
N ASN A 25 -7.19 12.99 2.11
CA ASN A 25 -7.72 13.60 0.89
C ASN A 25 -7.32 15.07 0.81
N THR A 26 -6.05 15.32 0.53
CA THR A 26 -5.48 16.67 0.56
C THR A 26 -5.89 17.55 -0.62
N THR A 27 -6.64 17.00 -1.57
CA THR A 27 -7.12 17.70 -2.78
C THR A 27 -8.63 17.89 -2.79
N ASP A 28 -9.31 17.62 -1.66
CA ASP A 28 -10.76 17.77 -1.49
C ASP A 28 -11.59 17.04 -2.56
N ILE A 29 -11.15 15.87 -3.02
CA ILE A 29 -11.89 15.09 -4.02
C ILE A 29 -13.25 14.69 -3.44
N ASP A 30 -14.31 15.05 -4.16
CA ASP A 30 -15.68 14.67 -3.88
C ASP A 30 -16.32 14.07 -5.13
N ASN A 31 -16.14 12.76 -5.32
CA ASN A 31 -16.68 12.05 -6.47
C ASN A 31 -17.51 10.84 -6.03
N GLN A 32 -18.81 10.86 -6.35
CA GLN A 32 -19.73 9.77 -6.01
C GLN A 32 -19.35 8.44 -6.67
N ARG A 33 -18.86 8.48 -7.90
CA ARG A 33 -18.45 7.28 -8.63
C ARG A 33 -17.24 6.61 -7.97
N ILE A 34 -16.32 7.39 -7.40
CA ILE A 34 -15.21 6.84 -6.59
C ILE A 34 -15.78 6.10 -5.38
N ARG A 35 -16.72 6.71 -4.64
CA ARG A 35 -17.36 6.05 -3.48
C ARG A 35 -18.04 4.74 -3.86
N ASP A 36 -18.82 4.75 -4.95
CA ASP A 36 -19.55 3.57 -5.41
C ASP A 36 -18.59 2.43 -5.81
N LEU A 37 -17.47 2.76 -6.48
CA LEU A 37 -16.44 1.78 -6.85
C LEU A 37 -15.69 1.23 -5.64
N LEU A 38 -15.38 2.06 -4.64
CA LEU A 38 -14.79 1.61 -3.38
C LEU A 38 -15.72 0.65 -2.63
N ASP A 39 -17.00 0.98 -2.56
CA ASP A 39 -18.02 0.11 -1.96
C ASP A 39 -18.15 -1.23 -2.70
N LEU A 40 -18.15 -1.19 -4.04
CA LEU A 40 -18.15 -2.40 -4.86
C LEU A 40 -16.91 -3.26 -4.58
N GLY A 41 -15.72 -2.66 -4.54
CA GLY A 41 -14.47 -3.36 -4.27
C GLY A 41 -14.43 -4.05 -2.90
N ARG A 42 -15.04 -3.45 -1.88
CA ARG A 42 -15.12 -3.98 -0.51
C ARG A 42 -16.13 -5.10 -0.34
N ARG A 43 -17.27 -5.01 -1.04
CA ARG A 43 -18.37 -5.99 -0.93
C ARG A 43 -18.21 -7.17 -1.87
N SER A 44 -17.41 -7.02 -2.94
CA SER A 44 -17.22 -8.07 -3.93
C SER A 44 -16.49 -9.28 -3.33
N GLY A 45 -17.08 -10.48 -3.53
CA GLY A 45 -16.42 -11.76 -3.25
C GLY A 45 -15.57 -12.28 -4.43
N GLN A 46 -15.58 -11.59 -5.57
CA GLN A 46 -14.87 -12.00 -6.78
C GLN A 46 -13.64 -11.12 -7.01
N GLN A 47 -12.45 -11.72 -6.99
CA GLN A 47 -11.20 -10.98 -7.14
C GLN A 47 -11.12 -10.15 -8.44
N SER A 48 -11.69 -10.64 -9.54
CA SER A 48 -11.71 -9.92 -10.82
C SER A 48 -12.62 -8.69 -10.80
N GLU A 49 -13.75 -8.75 -10.08
CA GLU A 49 -14.65 -7.62 -9.89
C GLU A 49 -14.03 -6.58 -8.96
N ARG A 50 -13.43 -7.03 -7.85
CA ARG A 50 -12.62 -6.19 -6.97
C ARG A 50 -11.51 -5.45 -7.75
N GLN A 51 -10.82 -6.15 -8.63
CA GLN A 51 -9.78 -5.57 -9.49
C GLN A 51 -10.30 -4.48 -10.40
N ARG A 52 -11.41 -4.74 -11.10
CA ARG A 52 -12.04 -3.75 -11.98
C ARG A 52 -12.54 -2.52 -11.22
N ALA A 53 -13.08 -2.71 -10.02
CA ALA A 53 -13.57 -1.61 -9.20
C ALA A 53 -12.45 -0.62 -8.84
N TYR A 54 -11.33 -1.12 -8.29
CA TYR A 54 -10.20 -0.25 -7.95
C TYR A 54 -9.47 0.32 -9.18
N GLN A 55 -9.46 -0.41 -10.29
CA GLN A 55 -8.97 0.15 -11.55
C GLN A 55 -9.81 1.36 -11.99
N GLY A 56 -11.14 1.28 -11.86
CA GLY A 56 -12.03 2.41 -12.16
C GLY A 56 -11.74 3.64 -11.28
N VAL A 57 -11.41 3.44 -10.00
CA VAL A 57 -10.99 4.55 -9.13
C VAL A 57 -9.70 5.19 -9.65
N ALA A 58 -8.71 4.37 -10.02
CA ALA A 58 -7.45 4.87 -10.57
C ALA A 58 -7.64 5.67 -11.86
N GLU A 59 -8.55 5.23 -12.74
CA GLU A 59 -8.89 5.92 -13.99
C GLU A 59 -9.51 7.28 -13.73
N ILE A 60 -10.49 7.37 -12.81
CA ILE A 60 -11.11 8.66 -12.44
C ILE A 60 -10.07 9.63 -11.87
N LEU A 61 -9.21 9.15 -10.95
CA LEU A 61 -8.16 10.00 -10.37
C LEU A 61 -7.16 10.50 -11.42
N ALA A 62 -6.86 9.67 -12.43
CA ALA A 62 -5.98 10.06 -13.54
C ALA A 62 -6.66 11.08 -14.47
N GLU A 63 -7.96 10.96 -14.71
CA GLU A 63 -8.75 11.88 -15.55
C GLU A 63 -8.95 13.25 -14.88
N GLU A 64 -9.21 13.27 -13.57
CA GLU A 64 -9.39 14.53 -12.82
C GLU A 64 -8.06 15.29 -12.63
N GLY A 65 -6.93 14.62 -12.76
CA GLY A 65 -5.60 15.23 -12.65
C GLY A 65 -5.19 15.67 -11.25
N ALA A 66 -6.01 15.38 -10.23
CA ALA A 66 -5.76 15.74 -8.83
C ALA A 66 -4.61 14.92 -8.21
N TYR A 67 -4.39 13.68 -8.67
CA TYR A 67 -3.29 12.82 -8.24
C TYR A 67 -2.51 12.25 -9.42
N ILE A 68 -1.19 12.43 -9.39
CA ILE A 68 -0.27 11.80 -10.33
C ILE A 68 0.59 10.79 -9.54
N PHE A 69 0.26 9.51 -9.68
CA PHE A 69 1.06 8.43 -9.08
C PHE A 69 2.30 8.17 -9.92
N HIS A 70 3.48 8.54 -9.41
CA HIS A 70 4.74 8.50 -10.15
C HIS A 70 5.53 7.18 -10.00
N GLY A 71 4.96 6.14 -9.37
CA GLY A 71 5.55 4.81 -9.25
C GLY A 71 5.61 4.27 -7.82
N GLY A 72 6.32 3.15 -7.63
CA GLY A 72 6.58 2.56 -6.33
C GLY A 72 7.76 3.23 -5.61
N LEU A 73 7.72 3.22 -4.28
CA LEU A 73 8.85 3.66 -3.45
C LEU A 73 9.82 2.49 -3.26
N VAL A 74 11.11 2.73 -3.50
CA VAL A 74 12.18 1.78 -3.17
C VAL A 74 12.73 2.11 -1.80
N THR A 75 12.77 1.13 -0.89
CA THR A 75 13.39 1.28 0.43
C THR A 75 14.80 0.71 0.43
N ALA A 76 15.75 1.53 0.89
CA ALA A 76 17.12 1.12 1.14
C ALA A 76 17.48 1.43 2.60
N VAL A 77 18.17 0.49 3.25
CA VAL A 77 18.65 0.64 4.63
C VAL A 77 20.16 0.45 4.63
N GLY A 78 20.88 1.41 5.19
CA GLY A 78 22.32 1.32 5.43
C GLY A 78 22.58 0.93 6.88
N ALA A 79 23.42 -0.09 7.09
CA ALA A 79 23.86 -0.50 8.42
C ALA A 79 25.32 -0.96 8.38
N LYS A 80 25.97 -0.98 9.54
CA LYS A 80 27.30 -1.56 9.66
C LYS A 80 27.23 -3.09 9.49
N THR A 81 28.34 -3.69 9.08
CA THR A 81 28.41 -5.13 8.79
C THR A 81 28.15 -6.02 10.00
N GLU A 82 28.40 -5.53 11.22
CA GLU A 82 28.09 -6.25 12.46
C GLU A 82 26.59 -6.29 12.80
N VAL A 83 25.76 -5.47 12.15
CA VAL A 83 24.31 -5.43 12.39
C VAL A 83 23.61 -6.45 11.48
N LYS A 84 22.88 -7.38 12.06
CA LYS A 84 22.17 -8.48 11.38
C LYS A 84 20.65 -8.41 11.61
N GLY A 85 19.89 -9.18 10.83
CA GLY A 85 18.44 -9.30 10.99
C GLY A 85 17.63 -8.13 10.43
N ILE A 86 18.24 -7.34 9.55
CA ILE A 86 17.60 -6.14 8.98
C ILE A 86 16.65 -6.52 7.82
N ALA A 87 17.13 -7.34 6.89
CA ALA A 87 16.38 -7.72 5.68
C ALA A 87 16.04 -9.22 5.61
N ASP A 88 16.66 -10.01 6.48
CA ASP A 88 16.64 -11.48 6.51
C ASP A 88 16.12 -12.03 7.84
N TRP A 89 15.28 -11.25 8.53
CA TRP A 89 14.60 -11.63 9.76
C TRP A 89 13.72 -12.89 9.56
N GLU A 90 13.41 -13.61 10.64
CA GLU A 90 12.61 -14.84 10.59
C GLU A 90 11.34 -14.67 11.43
N ILE A 91 10.18 -15.07 10.88
CA ILE A 91 8.95 -15.19 11.66
C ILE A 91 8.87 -16.56 12.35
N PRO A 92 8.05 -16.70 13.42
CA PRO A 92 7.73 -17.99 14.00
C PRO A 92 7.38 -19.03 12.91
N GLY A 93 8.09 -20.16 12.91
CA GLY A 93 8.01 -21.18 11.87
C GLY A 93 9.15 -21.18 10.85
N GLY A 94 10.18 -20.33 11.03
CA GLY A 94 11.42 -20.35 10.24
C GLY A 94 11.27 -19.79 8.82
N LYS A 95 10.14 -19.14 8.52
CA LYS A 95 9.96 -18.45 7.24
C LYS A 95 10.75 -17.15 7.30
N LYS A 96 11.61 -16.93 6.31
CA LYS A 96 12.30 -15.65 6.13
C LYS A 96 11.31 -14.55 5.77
N GLY A 97 11.48 -13.41 6.41
CA GLY A 97 10.83 -12.16 6.07
C GLY A 97 11.26 -11.70 4.68
N GLU A 98 10.39 -10.92 4.05
CA GLU A 98 10.63 -10.36 2.72
C GLU A 98 11.00 -8.88 2.85
N GLY A 99 12.30 -8.60 3.02
CA GLY A 99 12.81 -7.23 3.05
C GLY A 99 12.16 -6.34 4.12
N PHE A 100 11.51 -5.26 3.68
CA PHE A 100 10.93 -4.19 4.52
C PHE A 100 9.43 -3.99 4.24
N PRO A 101 8.55 -4.90 4.71
CA PRO A 101 7.11 -4.69 4.57
C PRO A 101 6.70 -3.36 5.24
N GLY A 102 5.82 -2.60 4.59
CA GLY A 102 5.43 -1.27 5.06
C GLY A 102 6.60 -0.26 5.18
N TYR A 103 7.74 -0.52 4.52
CA TYR A 103 8.95 0.30 4.61
C TYR A 103 9.58 0.34 6.03
N MET A 104 9.33 -0.67 6.86
CA MET A 104 9.76 -0.70 8.26
C MET A 104 10.91 -1.68 8.52
N VAL A 105 11.79 -1.30 9.44
CA VAL A 105 12.78 -2.19 10.04
C VAL A 105 12.22 -2.75 11.34
N HIS A 106 12.17 -4.07 11.45
CA HIS A 106 11.72 -4.75 12.66
C HIS A 106 12.86 -4.85 13.67
N PHE A 107 13.09 -3.80 14.47
CA PHE A 107 14.24 -3.73 15.41
C PHE A 107 14.29 -4.85 16.46
N VAL A 108 13.17 -5.50 16.75
CA VAL A 108 13.13 -6.67 17.65
C VAL A 108 13.86 -7.89 17.06
N GLU A 109 14.00 -7.92 15.74
CA GLU A 109 14.71 -8.95 14.99
C GLU A 109 16.15 -8.51 14.65
N VAL A 110 16.62 -7.36 15.14
CA VAL A 110 17.96 -6.84 14.83
C VAL A 110 18.92 -7.16 15.97
N TRP A 111 20.10 -7.72 15.63
CA TRP A 111 21.14 -8.03 16.60
C TRP A 111 22.54 -7.64 16.12
N LEU A 112 23.49 -7.65 17.05
CA LEU A 112 24.91 -7.50 16.76
C LEU A 112 25.57 -8.87 16.73
N ASP A 113 26.24 -9.17 15.62
CA ASP A 113 27.14 -10.31 15.49
C ASP A 113 28.50 -9.89 16.08
N ARG A 114 28.83 -10.42 17.26
CA ARG A 114 30.06 -10.10 18.02
C ARG A 114 31.09 -11.19 17.89
#